data_AF-A0A7J2VC45-F1
#
_entry.id   AF-A0A7J2VC45-F1
#
_cell.length_a   1.000
_cell.length_b   1.000
_cell.length_c   1.000
_cell.angle_alpha   90.00
_cell.angle_beta   90.00
_cell.angle_gamma   90.00
#
_symmetry.space_group_name_H-M   'P 1'
#
loop_
_entity.id
_entity.type
_entity.pdbx_description
1 polymer ?
#
loop_
_entity_poly.entity_id
_entity_poly.type
_entity_poly.pdbx_seq_one_letter_code
_entity_poly.pdbx_strand_id
1 'polypeptide(L)'
;MDARRFLPHVQLIPSGEEGGYPAGALVCALYLVSGIRGMERGQLSMDRDPETWREIPVQLDLVRLAMPRKTYLQDHLDYLVDRSTWLLENRDIIKGLNWIYEPLVLRFFEGILIDQGNWGLRLLEVYRKQLGEI
;
A
#
# COMPACT_ATOMS: atom_id res chain seq x y z
N MET A 1 -4.85 -9.18 -3.50
CA MET A 1 -5.26 -8.89 -2.12
C MET A 1 -6.18 -7.67 -2.12
N ASP A 2 -7.35 -7.75 -1.50
CA ASP A 2 -8.31 -6.63 -1.45
C ASP A 2 -7.91 -5.66 -0.33
N ALA A 3 -7.46 -4.47 -0.71
CA ALA A 3 -6.87 -3.53 0.22
C ALA A 3 -7.90 -2.86 1.13
N ARG A 4 -9.14 -2.64 0.66
CA ARG A 4 -10.21 -2.06 1.49
C ARG A 4 -10.69 -3.03 2.56
N ARG A 5 -10.64 -4.34 2.27
CA ARG A 5 -10.90 -5.36 3.29
C ARG A 5 -9.74 -5.51 4.27
N PHE A 6 -8.51 -5.35 3.77
CA PHE A 6 -7.32 -5.43 4.60
C PHE A 6 -7.16 -4.21 5.52
N LEU A 7 -7.50 -3.01 5.04
CA LEU A 7 -7.37 -1.73 5.75
C LEU A 7 -8.72 -0.99 5.76
N PRO A 8 -9.74 -1.49 6.49
CA PRO A 8 -11.09 -0.92 6.46
C PRO A 8 -11.17 0.49 7.06
N HIS A 9 -10.19 0.89 7.85
CA HIS A 9 -10.07 2.21 8.47
C HIS A 9 -9.38 3.25 7.59
N VAL A 10 -8.74 2.84 6.49
CA VAL A 10 -8.09 3.76 5.54
C VAL A 10 -9.10 4.13 4.45
N GLN A 11 -9.30 5.42 4.25
CA GLN A 11 -10.24 5.91 3.25
C GLN A 11 -9.71 5.68 1.83
N LEU A 12 -10.62 5.47 0.89
CA LEU A 12 -10.26 5.28 -0.51
C LEU A 12 -9.66 6.56 -1.12
N ILE A 13 -10.38 7.66 -0.93
CA ILE A 13 -10.07 8.99 -1.45
C ILE A 13 -9.57 9.85 -0.28
N PRO A 14 -8.44 10.56 -0.41
CA PRO A 14 -7.97 11.47 0.62
C PRO A 14 -8.96 12.62 0.84
N SER A 15 -9.11 13.04 2.10
CA SER A 15 -10.03 14.11 2.50
C SER A 15 -9.32 15.08 3.45
N GLY A 16 -8.97 16.27 2.93
CA GLY A 16 -8.23 17.26 3.69
C GLY A 16 -6.84 16.74 4.09
N GLU A 17 -6.58 16.64 5.39
CA GLU A 17 -5.33 16.11 5.95
C GLU A 17 -5.33 14.58 6.13
N GLU A 18 -6.51 13.94 6.01
CA GLU A 18 -6.64 12.49 6.08
C GLU A 18 -6.22 11.86 4.75
N GLY A 19 -5.18 11.03 4.81
CA GLY A 19 -4.64 10.36 3.64
C GLY A 19 -5.57 9.26 3.12
N GLY A 20 -5.40 8.93 1.85
CA GLY A 20 -6.20 7.91 1.16
C GLY A 20 -5.37 6.75 0.64
N TYR A 21 -5.84 6.11 -0.43
CA TYR A 21 -5.12 5.08 -1.19
C TYR A 21 -4.76 3.82 -0.38
N PRO A 22 -5.76 3.01 0.03
CA PRO A 22 -5.55 1.82 0.85
C PRO A 22 -4.63 0.81 0.18
N ALA A 23 -4.80 0.55 -1.12
CA ALA A 23 -3.91 -0.35 -1.87
C ALA A 23 -2.48 0.18 -1.96
N GLY A 24 -2.30 1.50 -2.07
CA GLY A 24 -0.99 2.16 -2.02
C GLY A 24 -0.32 1.99 -0.65
N ALA A 25 -1.06 2.28 0.42
CA ALA A 25 -0.56 2.10 1.78
C ALA A 25 -0.19 0.64 2.07
N LEU A 26 -1.05 -0.30 1.67
CA LEU A 26 -0.82 -1.73 1.89
C LEU A 26 0.39 -2.26 1.12
N VAL A 27 0.61 -1.83 -0.13
CA VAL A 27 1.78 -2.28 -0.90
C VAL A 27 3.08 -1.74 -0.31
N CYS A 28 3.09 -0.50 0.16
CA CYS A 28 4.24 0.09 0.87
C CYS A 28 4.50 -0.66 2.18
N ALA A 29 3.46 -0.90 2.97
CA ALA A 29 3.56 -1.62 4.24
C ALA A 29 4.12 -3.04 4.05
N LEU A 30 3.64 -3.77 3.06
CA LEU A 30 4.16 -5.10 2.71
C LEU A 30 5.65 -5.03 2.35
N TYR A 31 6.06 -4.07 1.52
CA TYR A 31 7.46 -3.89 1.15
C TYR A 31 8.35 -3.62 2.37
N LEU A 32 7.91 -2.75 3.28
CA LEU A 32 8.67 -2.42 4.49
C LEU A 32 8.96 -3.63 5.39
N VAL A 33 8.01 -4.56 5.52
CA VAL A 33 8.10 -5.68 6.46
C VAL A 33 8.59 -6.99 5.84
N SER A 34 8.73 -7.04 4.52
CA SER A 34 9.08 -8.27 3.79
C SER A 34 10.05 -8.10 2.64
N GLY A 35 10.29 -6.87 2.16
CA GLY A 35 11.00 -6.63 0.90
C GLY A 35 10.23 -7.06 -0.35
N ILE A 36 9.01 -7.61 -0.22
CA ILE A 36 8.20 -8.04 -1.35
C ILE A 36 7.55 -6.82 -2.00
N ARG A 37 7.83 -6.63 -3.30
CA ARG A 37 7.24 -5.55 -4.08
C ARG A 37 6.00 -6.02 -4.83
N GLY A 38 4.83 -5.53 -4.40
CA GLY A 38 3.59 -5.65 -5.16
C GLY A 38 3.38 -4.49 -6.12
N MET A 39 2.27 -4.53 -6.86
CA MET A 39 1.78 -3.40 -7.64
C MET A 39 0.40 -3.02 -7.15
N GLU A 40 0.22 -1.74 -6.81
CA GLU A 40 -1.09 -1.15 -6.58
C GLU A 40 -1.91 -1.23 -7.88
N ARG A 41 -3.17 -1.65 -7.77
CA ARG A 41 -4.17 -1.67 -8.84
C ARG A 41 -5.50 -1.20 -8.25
N GLY A 42 -5.57 0.09 -8.00
CA GLY A 42 -6.68 0.71 -7.29
C GLY A 42 -6.78 2.21 -7.53
N GLN A 43 -7.09 2.95 -6.48
CA GLN A 43 -7.37 4.39 -6.58
C GLN A 43 -6.17 5.19 -7.12
N LEU A 44 -4.93 4.80 -6.76
CA LEU A 44 -3.73 5.52 -7.16
C LEU A 44 -3.46 5.36 -8.67
N SER A 45 -3.78 4.19 -9.22
CA SER A 45 -3.61 3.85 -10.64
C SER A 45 -4.62 4.53 -11.56
N MET A 46 -5.73 5.05 -11.04
CA MET A 46 -6.69 5.80 -11.85
C MET A 46 -6.21 7.22 -12.09
N ASP A 47 -6.57 7.82 -13.21
CA ASP A 47 -6.35 9.24 -13.43
C ASP A 47 -7.43 10.07 -12.71
N ARG A 48 -7.11 11.35 -12.50
CA ARG A 48 -8.11 12.33 -12.04
C ARG A 48 -9.13 12.59 -13.13
N ASP A 49 -10.32 12.99 -12.72
CA ASP A 49 -11.35 13.46 -13.62
C ASP A 49 -10.84 14.68 -14.42
N PRO A 50 -10.88 14.66 -15.76
CA PRO A 50 -10.24 15.68 -16.59
C PRO A 50 -10.92 17.05 -16.51
N GLU A 51 -12.19 17.13 -16.08
CA GLU A 51 -12.95 18.37 -15.99
C GLU A 51 -12.87 18.98 -14.59
N THR A 52 -12.99 18.15 -13.56
CA THR A 52 -13.09 18.58 -12.16
C THR A 52 -11.79 18.43 -11.39
N TRP A 53 -10.82 17.68 -11.93
CA TRP A 53 -9.55 17.32 -11.29
C TRP A 53 -9.70 16.56 -9.96
N ARG A 54 -10.88 15.99 -9.73
CA ARG A 54 -11.20 15.19 -8.53
C ARG A 54 -10.85 13.72 -8.73
N GLU A 55 -10.73 13.01 -7.62
CA GLU A 55 -10.56 11.56 -7.61
C GLU A 55 -11.81 10.85 -8.14
N ILE A 56 -11.62 9.89 -9.06
CA ILE A 56 -12.69 9.02 -9.54
C ILE A 56 -12.67 7.74 -8.70
N PRO A 57 -13.71 7.44 -7.90
CA PRO A 57 -13.70 6.29 -7.01
C PRO A 57 -13.64 4.97 -7.79
N VAL A 58 -12.66 4.12 -7.46
CA VAL A 58 -12.56 2.77 -8.02
C VAL A 58 -13.50 1.77 -7.35
N GLN A 59 -14.00 0.82 -8.13
CA GLN A 59 -14.74 -0.33 -7.60
C GLN A 59 -13.83 -1.38 -6.96
N LEU A 60 -12.62 -1.57 -7.51
CA LEU A 60 -11.63 -2.53 -7.05
C LEU A 60 -10.36 -1.80 -6.65
N ASP A 61 -9.93 -1.99 -5.41
CA ASP A 61 -8.72 -1.41 -4.84
C ASP A 61 -7.84 -2.55 -4.35
N LEU A 62 -6.92 -2.99 -5.21
CA LEU A 62 -6.22 -4.26 -5.06
C LEU A 62 -4.71 -4.07 -4.99
N VAL A 63 -4.05 -4.91 -4.20
CA VAL A 63 -2.62 -5.17 -4.33
C VAL A 63 -2.44 -6.42 -5.18
N ARG A 64 -1.79 -6.25 -6.34
CA ARG A 64 -1.46 -7.33 -7.27
C ARG A 64 -0.05 -7.85 -6.97
N LEU A 65 0.03 -9.13 -6.62
CA LEU A 65 1.29 -9.87 -6.46
C LEU A 65 1.52 -10.71 -7.71
N ALA A 66 2.30 -10.18 -8.65
CA ALA A 66 2.62 -10.88 -9.88
C ALA A 66 3.77 -11.87 -9.66
N MET A 67 3.58 -13.13 -10.07
CA MET A 67 4.62 -14.16 -10.01
C MET A 67 5.29 -14.38 -11.37
N PRO A 68 6.54 -13.91 -11.55
CA PRO A 68 7.44 -14.36 -12.60
C PRO A 68 7.53 -15.89 -12.71
N ARG A 69 7.52 -16.38 -13.95
CA ARG A 69 7.53 -17.83 -14.23
C ARG A 69 8.89 -18.43 -13.87
N LYS A 70 8.88 -19.55 -13.13
CA LYS A 70 10.08 -20.32 -12.76
C LYS A 70 11.14 -19.51 -11.98
N THR A 71 10.72 -18.51 -11.21
CA THR A 71 11.62 -17.65 -10.41
C THR A 71 11.52 -17.94 -8.92
N TYR A 72 10.32 -18.15 -8.40
CA TYR A 72 10.09 -18.34 -6.97
C TYR A 72 9.82 -19.80 -6.61
N LEU A 73 10.43 -20.24 -5.51
CA LEU A 73 10.17 -21.50 -4.82
C LEU A 73 8.97 -21.38 -3.86
N GLN A 74 8.54 -22.53 -3.32
CA GLN A 74 7.49 -22.61 -2.32
C GLN A 74 7.81 -21.79 -1.06
N ASP A 75 9.05 -21.86 -0.56
CA ASP A 75 9.47 -21.11 0.64
C ASP A 75 9.29 -19.59 0.49
N HIS A 76 9.41 -19.04 -0.73
CA HIS A 76 9.14 -17.62 -0.97
C HIS A 76 7.64 -17.29 -0.83
N LEU A 77 6.75 -18.24 -1.16
CA LEU A 77 5.31 -18.08 -0.97
C LEU A 77 4.92 -18.25 0.49
N ASP A 78 5.55 -19.20 1.19
CA ASP A 78 5.34 -19.37 2.63
C ASP A 78 5.79 -18.11 3.38
N TYR A 79 6.93 -17.53 2.99
CA TYR A 79 7.38 -16.23 3.51
C TYR A 79 6.40 -15.09 3.20
N LEU A 80 5.86 -15.02 1.98
CA LEU A 80 4.82 -14.04 1.63
C LEU A 80 3.59 -14.18 2.53
N VAL A 81 3.10 -15.40 2.75
CA VAL A 81 1.92 -15.66 3.59
C VAL A 81 2.19 -15.28 5.03
N ASP A 82 3.33 -15.68 5.57
CA ASP A 82 3.75 -15.38 6.94
C ASP A 82 3.84 -13.86 7.18
N ARG A 83 4.54 -13.12 6.31
CA ARG A 83 4.65 -11.66 6.42
C ARG A 83 3.31 -10.94 6.21
N SER A 84 2.49 -11.43 5.28
CA SER A 84 1.14 -10.86 5.06
C SER A 84 0.22 -11.09 6.25
N THR A 85 0.34 -12.23 6.92
CA THR A 85 -0.44 -12.57 8.12
C THR A 85 -0.04 -11.67 9.28
N TRP A 86 1.27 -11.53 9.54
CA TRP A 86 1.77 -10.60 10.55
C TRP A 86 1.30 -9.16 10.30
N LEU A 87 1.33 -8.74 9.03
CA LEU A 87 0.87 -7.40 8.65
C LEU A 87 -0.63 -7.22 8.88
N LEU A 88 -1.43 -8.25 8.67
CA LEU A 88 -2.89 -8.23 8.90
C LEU A 88 -3.21 -8.07 10.39
N GLU A 89 -2.41 -8.67 11.27
CA GLU A 89 -2.52 -8.55 12.73
C GLU A 89 -2.13 -7.15 13.22
N ASN A 90 -1.19 -6.49 12.54
CA ASN A 90 -0.69 -5.16 12.89
C ASN A 90 -1.26 -4.04 11.99
N ARG A 91 -2.34 -4.32 11.25
CA ARG A 91 -2.88 -3.45 10.20
C ARG A 91 -3.32 -2.06 10.67
N ASP A 92 -3.70 -1.93 11.95
CA ASP A 92 -4.25 -0.69 12.51
C ASP A 92 -3.18 0.40 12.63
N ILE A 93 -1.90 0.03 12.56
CA ILE A 93 -0.77 0.97 12.50
C ILE A 93 -0.78 1.72 11.17
N ILE A 94 -1.15 1.04 10.08
CA ILE A 94 -1.09 1.54 8.71
C ILE A 94 -2.17 2.60 8.52
N LYS A 95 -1.80 3.76 7.97
CA LYS A 95 -2.75 4.83 7.61
C LYS A 95 -2.68 5.12 6.11
N GLY A 96 -3.43 6.12 5.65
CA GLY A 96 -3.39 6.54 4.26
C GLY A 96 -2.07 7.17 3.83
N LEU A 97 -2.00 7.49 2.54
CA LEU A 97 -0.91 8.21 1.90
C LEU A 97 -1.36 9.58 1.42
N ASN A 98 -0.42 10.52 1.38
CA ASN A 98 -0.59 11.88 0.87
C ASN A 98 0.40 12.16 -0.27
N TRP A 99 -0.01 12.95 -1.25
CA TRP A 99 0.88 13.37 -2.34
C TRP A 99 1.90 14.39 -1.85
N ILE A 100 3.18 14.16 -2.16
CA ILE A 100 4.22 15.21 -2.14
C ILE A 100 4.34 15.82 -3.53
N TYR A 101 4.36 14.95 -4.55
CA TYR A 101 4.48 15.31 -5.94
C TYR A 101 3.56 14.42 -6.77
N GLU A 102 2.62 15.03 -7.48
CA GLU A 102 1.70 14.37 -8.38
C GLU A 102 1.91 14.91 -9.80
N PRO A 103 2.44 14.11 -10.74
CA PRO A 103 2.57 14.52 -12.13
C PRO A 103 1.20 14.47 -12.84
N LEU A 104 1.06 15.23 -13.93
CA LEU A 104 -0.21 15.34 -14.67
C LEU A 104 -0.62 14.04 -15.38
N VAL A 105 0.35 13.20 -15.72
CA VAL A 105 0.13 11.92 -16.40
C VAL A 105 0.96 10.85 -15.71
N LEU A 106 0.51 9.59 -15.78
CA LEU A 106 1.23 8.44 -15.19
C LEU A 106 1.59 8.65 -13.72
N ARG A 107 0.68 9.26 -12.95
CA ARG A 107 0.88 9.60 -11.53
C ARG A 107 1.30 8.44 -10.65
N PHE A 108 0.81 7.23 -10.95
CA PHE A 108 1.20 6.03 -10.21
C PHE A 108 2.65 5.58 -10.47
N PHE A 109 3.29 6.09 -11.52
CA PHE A 109 4.64 5.68 -11.92
C PHE A 109 5.73 6.61 -11.40
N GLU A 110 5.52 7.93 -11.54
CA GLU A 110 6.53 8.95 -11.18
C GLU A 110 6.17 9.73 -9.92
N GLY A 111 4.93 9.59 -9.44
CA GLY A 111 4.47 10.37 -8.31
C GLY A 111 5.11 9.93 -6.98
N ILE A 112 5.29 10.90 -6.09
CA ILE A 112 5.93 10.71 -4.79
C ILE A 112 4.88 10.94 -3.72
N LEU A 113 4.74 9.96 -2.82
CA LEU A 113 3.82 10.00 -1.69
C LEU A 113 4.57 9.95 -0.36
N ILE A 114 3.91 10.44 0.67
CA ILE A 114 4.33 10.33 2.06
C ILE A 114 3.25 9.63 2.88
N ASP A 115 3.68 8.88 3.88
CA ASP A 115 2.81 8.16 4.79
C ASP A 115 2.22 9.09 5.85
N GLN A 116 0.92 8.99 6.09
CA GLN A 116 0.24 9.89 7.02
C GLN A 116 0.71 9.67 8.47
N GLY A 117 1.34 10.70 9.03
CA GLY A 117 1.79 10.69 10.42
C GLY A 117 2.85 9.61 10.70
N ASN A 118 3.76 9.39 9.75
CA ASN A 118 4.94 8.53 9.88
C ASN A 118 4.61 7.10 10.34
N TRP A 119 3.49 6.54 9.85
CA TRP A 119 3.09 5.18 10.21
C TRP A 119 4.09 4.12 9.74
N GLY A 120 4.83 4.35 8.66
CA GLY A 120 5.83 3.43 8.14
C GLY A 120 6.98 3.23 9.12
N LEU A 121 7.45 4.30 9.77
CA LEU A 121 8.48 4.22 10.81
C LEU A 121 7.97 3.45 12.03
N ARG A 122 6.74 3.75 12.50
CA ARG A 122 6.13 3.02 13.62
C ARG A 122 5.95 1.53 13.32
N LEU A 123 5.57 1.19 12.09
CA LEU A 123 5.43 -0.19 11.66
C LEU A 123 6.78 -0.93 11.73
N LEU A 124 7.86 -0.30 11.27
CA LEU A 124 9.21 -0.86 11.35
C LEU A 124 9.70 -1.01 12.81
N GLU A 125 9.38 -0.06 13.69
CA GLU A 125 9.70 -0.17 15.11
C GLU A 125 9.03 -1.37 15.77
N VAL A 126 7.72 -1.57 15.50
CA VAL A 126 6.96 -2.72 16.00
C VAL A 126 7.50 -4.03 15.41
N TYR A 127 7.79 -4.03 14.11
CA TYR A 127 8.41 -5.18 13.44
C TYR A 127 9.71 -5.58 14.11
N ARG A 128 10.65 -4.63 14.28
CA ARG A 128 11.95 -4.87 14.91
C ARG A 128 11.84 -5.42 16.33
N LYS A 129 10.87 -4.90 17.11
CA LYS A 129 10.64 -5.35 18.47
C LYS A 129 10.13 -6.80 18.55
N GLN A 130 9.31 -7.22 17.60
CA GLN A 130 8.67 -8.55 17.62
C GLN A 130 9.50 -9.62 16.92
N LEU A 131 10.18 -9.26 15.84
CA LEU A 131 10.80 -10.20 14.91
C LEU A 131 12.31 -10.01 14.75
N GLY A 132 12.88 -8.95 15.33
CA GLY A 132 14.31 -8.61 15.22
C GLY A 132 14.63 -7.71 14.02
N GLU A 133 15.92 -7.44 13.84
CA GLU A 133 16.42 -6.73 12.66
C GLU A 133 16.41 -7.65 11.43
N ILE A 134 16.29 -7.04 10.24
CA ILE A 134 16.37 -7.73 8.94
C ILE A 134 17.84 -7.87 8.55
#